data_AF-A0A9W8I134-F1
#
_entry.id   AF-A0A9W8I134-F1
#
_cell.length_a   1.000
_cell.length_b   1.000
_cell.length_c   1.000
_cell.angle_alpha   90.00
_cell.angle_beta   90.00
_cell.angle_gamma   90.00
#
_symmetry.space_group_name_H-M   'P 1'
#
loop_
_entity.id
_entity.type
_entity.pdbx_description
1 polymer ?
#
loop_
_entity_poly.entity_id
_entity_poly.type
_entity_poly.pdbx_seq_one_letter_code
_entity_poly.pdbx_strand_id
1 'polypeptide(L)'
;PGEELLPEDEPADAPASEQQEQQVDEEVVAQLESMGFPRVRCVKAIKKTGNCGAEAAMNWIFEHMEDPDIDAPEPEQQPQQPSAASSSVDPAAVEQLMAMGFPKDRVERALGQTSGDANRALDRLLSSADDDDDDNAAANPESEASRDDSANASKFELTGFVSHKGTSVHCGHYVASIRHGLGDTGKWFLFNDSKVVEQPEPQPEQAYVYFFTRID
;
A
#
# COMPACT_ATOMS: atom_id res chain seq x y z
N PRO A 1 -11.09 -25.09 -7.53
CA PRO A 1 -11.08 -26.14 -6.48
C PRO A 1 -9.80 -26.97 -6.57
N GLY A 2 -8.81 -26.62 -5.75
CA GLY A 2 -7.42 -27.08 -5.87
C GLY A 2 -6.38 -26.00 -5.58
N GLU A 3 -6.82 -24.76 -5.31
CA GLU A 3 -5.98 -23.70 -4.77
C GLU A 3 -6.08 -23.77 -3.24
N GLU A 4 -4.94 -23.96 -2.60
CA GLU A 4 -4.76 -23.82 -1.16
C GLU A 4 -4.08 -22.47 -0.94
N LEU A 5 -4.67 -21.60 -0.12
CA LEU A 5 -4.08 -20.30 0.18
C LEU A 5 -2.73 -20.54 0.84
N LEU A 6 -1.73 -19.77 0.42
CA LEU A 6 -0.49 -19.69 1.18
C LEU A 6 -0.85 -19.29 2.61
N PRO A 7 -0.24 -19.89 3.65
CA PRO A 7 -0.39 -19.40 5.00
C PRO A 7 -0.06 -17.92 4.95
N GLU A 8 -1.03 -17.07 5.28
CA GLU A 8 -0.71 -15.72 5.66
C GLU A 8 0.25 -15.88 6.84
N ASP A 9 1.45 -15.30 6.76
CA ASP A 9 2.24 -15.04 7.97
C ASP A 9 1.24 -14.42 8.94
N GLU A 10 0.95 -15.12 10.04
CA GLU A 10 -0.05 -14.68 11.00
C GLU A 10 0.15 -13.17 11.18
N PRO A 11 -0.81 -12.30 10.80
CA PRO A 11 -0.83 -11.00 11.44
C PRO A 11 -0.77 -11.35 12.92
N ALA A 12 0.18 -10.78 13.64
CA ALA A 12 0.46 -11.06 15.04
C ALA A 12 -0.72 -10.62 15.93
N ASP A 13 -1.87 -11.23 15.71
CA ASP A 13 -3.19 -10.98 16.26
C ASP A 13 -4.01 -12.29 16.23
N ALA A 14 -3.34 -13.41 16.54
CA ALA A 14 -3.95 -14.44 17.35
C ALA A 14 -3.89 -13.95 18.81
N PRO A 15 -4.94 -14.23 19.62
CA PRO A 15 -5.36 -13.39 20.73
C PRO A 15 -4.16 -13.11 21.60
N ALA A 16 -3.93 -11.82 21.92
CA ALA A 16 -3.00 -11.32 22.91
C ALA A 16 -2.69 -12.41 23.95
N SER A 17 -1.73 -13.27 23.61
CA SER A 17 -1.24 -14.33 24.47
C SER A 17 -0.26 -13.54 25.28
N GLU A 18 -0.84 -12.89 26.29
CA GLU A 18 -0.25 -12.00 27.26
C GLU A 18 1.24 -11.88 26.95
N GLN A 19 1.61 -10.86 26.16
CA GLN A 19 2.97 -10.34 26.23
C GLN A 19 3.08 -9.77 27.64
N GLN A 20 3.12 -10.69 28.61
CA GLN A 20 3.61 -10.46 29.92
C GLN A 20 4.98 -9.89 29.64
N GLU A 21 5.18 -8.67 30.10
CA GLU A 21 6.48 -8.09 30.36
C GLU A 21 7.21 -9.05 31.31
N GLN A 22 7.59 -10.22 30.80
CA GLN A 22 8.33 -11.24 31.52
C GLN A 22 9.73 -10.66 31.57
N GLN A 23 10.08 -10.22 32.78
CA GLN A 23 11.41 -9.78 33.13
C GLN A 23 12.38 -10.81 32.57
N VAL A 24 13.18 -10.36 31.59
CA VAL A 24 14.23 -11.17 31.01
C VAL A 24 15.24 -11.41 32.12
N ASP A 25 15.44 -12.67 32.51
CA ASP A 25 16.44 -13.00 33.52
C ASP A 25 17.82 -12.68 32.98
N GLU A 26 18.40 -11.59 33.49
CA GLU A 26 19.68 -11.06 33.03
C GLU A 26 20.84 -12.02 33.35
N GLU A 27 20.66 -12.94 34.31
CA GLU A 27 21.60 -14.02 34.60
C GLU A 27 21.67 -15.06 33.46
N VAL A 28 20.52 -15.41 32.88
CA VAL A 28 20.42 -16.34 31.73
C VAL A 28 20.95 -15.68 30.46
N VAL A 29 20.68 -14.39 30.27
CA VAL A 29 21.27 -13.60 29.19
C VAL A 29 22.80 -13.58 29.31
N ALA A 30 23.33 -13.28 30.49
CA ALA A 30 24.78 -13.24 30.71
C ALA A 30 25.45 -14.61 30.47
N GLN A 31 24.77 -15.70 30.82
CA GLN A 31 25.25 -17.06 30.54
C GLN A 31 25.32 -17.34 29.03
N LEU A 32 24.28 -16.99 28.27
CA LEU A 32 24.24 -17.19 26.81
C LEU A 32 25.18 -16.24 26.07
N GLU A 33 25.35 -15.00 26.54
CA GLU A 33 26.36 -14.05 26.05
C GLU A 33 27.78 -14.60 26.29
N SER A 34 28.03 -15.19 27.47
CA SER A 34 29.30 -15.85 27.78
C SER A 34 29.57 -17.07 26.90
N MET A 35 28.54 -17.68 26.32
CA MET A 35 28.66 -18.77 25.33
C MET A 35 28.90 -18.27 23.90
N GLY A 36 28.80 -16.96 23.67
CA GLY A 36 29.09 -16.31 22.38
C GLY A 36 27.86 -15.96 21.55
N PHE A 37 26.65 -16.07 22.09
CA PHE A 37 25.43 -15.66 21.38
C PHE A 37 25.19 -14.14 21.53
N PRO A 38 24.78 -13.42 20.46
CA PRO A 38 24.44 -12.00 20.54
C PRO A 38 23.25 -11.75 21.49
N ARG A 39 23.32 -10.68 22.30
CA ARG A 39 22.29 -10.29 23.28
C ARG A 39 20.88 -10.26 22.70
N VAL A 40 20.73 -9.76 21.47
CA VAL A 40 19.44 -9.66 20.76
C VAL A 40 18.77 -11.03 20.62
N ARG A 41 19.54 -12.07 20.27
CA ARG A 41 19.05 -13.44 20.14
C ARG A 41 18.69 -14.05 21.50
N CYS A 42 19.52 -13.80 22.51
CA CYS A 42 19.28 -14.29 23.88
C CYS A 42 17.97 -13.73 24.44
N VAL A 43 17.75 -12.43 24.28
CA VAL A 43 16.52 -11.76 24.74
C VAL A 43 15.29 -12.29 24.00
N LYS A 44 15.35 -12.43 22.67
CA LYS A 44 14.26 -12.95 21.85
C LYS A 44 13.92 -14.40 22.21
N ALA A 45 14.95 -15.24 22.40
CA ALA A 45 14.79 -16.63 22.78
C ALA A 45 14.18 -16.79 24.18
N ILE A 46 14.63 -16.03 25.17
CA ILE A 46 14.09 -16.08 26.55
C ILE A 46 12.63 -15.66 26.58
N LYS A 47 12.25 -14.61 25.82
CA LYS A 47 10.85 -14.18 25.68
C LYS A 47 9.99 -15.27 25.01
N LYS A 48 10.48 -15.89 23.92
CA LYS A 48 9.73 -16.93 23.20
C LYS A 48 9.64 -18.26 23.95
N THR A 49 10.62 -18.54 24.80
CA THR A 49 10.64 -19.75 25.65
C THR A 49 10.02 -19.54 27.03
N GLY A 50 9.51 -18.33 27.33
CA GLY A 50 8.83 -18.03 28.59
C GLY A 50 9.72 -18.17 29.82
N ASN A 51 11.00 -17.82 29.71
CA ASN A 51 11.98 -17.88 30.79
C ASN A 51 12.21 -19.28 31.39
N CYS A 52 12.11 -20.34 30.58
CA CYS A 52 12.31 -21.74 31.00
C CYS A 52 13.78 -22.16 31.19
N GLY A 53 14.70 -21.21 31.41
CA GLY A 53 16.14 -21.46 31.62
C GLY A 53 17.01 -21.37 30.35
N ALA A 54 18.33 -21.46 30.53
CA ALA A 54 19.34 -21.24 29.48
C ALA A 54 19.28 -22.30 28.37
N GLU A 55 19.01 -23.56 28.72
CA GLU A 55 18.96 -24.67 27.78
C GLU A 55 17.78 -24.57 26.79
N ALA A 56 16.62 -24.11 27.26
CA ALA A 56 15.44 -23.92 26.41
C ALA A 56 15.67 -22.78 25.41
N ALA A 57 16.21 -21.66 25.88
CA ALA A 57 16.58 -20.52 25.03
C ALA A 57 17.67 -20.92 24.00
N MET A 58 18.64 -21.74 24.38
CA MET A 58 19.67 -22.24 23.47
C MET A 58 19.09 -23.10 22.34
N ASN A 59 18.18 -24.03 22.66
CA ASN A 59 17.51 -24.85 21.64
C ASN A 59 16.71 -23.99 20.66
N TRP A 60 16.01 -22.96 21.16
CA TRP A 60 15.26 -22.03 20.32
C TRP A 60 16.19 -21.23 19.38
N ILE A 61 17.34 -20.75 19.89
CA ILE A 61 18.34 -20.06 19.06
C ILE A 61 18.86 -20.97 17.95
N PHE A 62 19.11 -22.26 18.21
CA PHE A 62 19.58 -23.19 17.17
C PHE A 62 18.53 -23.49 16.12
N GLU A 63 17.27 -23.63 16.51
CA GLU A 63 16.17 -23.87 15.57
C GLU A 63 15.92 -22.67 14.64
N HIS A 64 16.26 -21.46 15.09
CA HIS A 64 16.01 -20.20 14.37
C HIS A 64 17.30 -19.51 13.91
N MET A 65 18.47 -20.18 13.98
CA MET A 65 19.77 -19.55 13.70
C MET A 65 19.97 -19.15 12.23
N GLU A 66 19.21 -19.77 11.33
CA GLU A 66 19.24 -19.53 9.87
C GLU A 66 18.20 -18.48 9.44
N ASP A 67 17.38 -18.00 10.37
CA ASP A 67 16.36 -17.00 10.10
C ASP A 67 17.01 -15.61 10.01
N PRO A 68 16.95 -14.91 8.85
CA PRO A 68 17.52 -13.57 8.71
C PRO A 68 16.95 -12.55 9.69
N ASP A 69 15.76 -12.81 10.26
CA ASP A 69 15.08 -11.93 11.21
C ASP A 69 15.47 -12.19 12.68
N ILE A 70 16.34 -13.16 12.97
CA ILE A 70 16.78 -13.45 14.35
C ILE A 70 17.69 -12.34 14.91
N ASP A 71 18.44 -11.66 14.04
CA ASP A 71 19.30 -10.52 14.39
C ASP A 71 18.59 -9.18 14.23
N ALA A 72 17.38 -9.17 13.66
CA ALA A 72 16.56 -7.98 13.64
C ALA A 72 16.24 -7.63 15.10
N PRO A 73 16.55 -6.42 15.58
CA PRO A 73 16.01 -5.98 16.85
C PRO A 73 14.49 -6.13 16.73
N GLU A 74 13.88 -6.91 17.62
CA GLU A 74 12.44 -6.78 17.84
C GLU A 74 12.16 -5.28 17.97
N PRO A 75 11.05 -4.76 17.43
CA PRO A 75 10.62 -3.44 17.79
C PRO A 75 10.42 -3.45 19.31
N GLU A 76 11.48 -3.14 20.05
CA GLU A 76 11.37 -2.44 21.31
C GLU A 76 10.35 -1.36 20.97
N GLN A 77 9.17 -1.48 21.58
CA GLN A 77 8.22 -0.39 21.59
C GLN A 77 9.06 0.83 21.87
N GLN A 78 9.27 1.64 20.82
CA GLN A 78 10.17 2.77 20.89
C GLN A 78 9.75 3.48 22.17
N PRO A 79 10.63 3.71 23.15
CA PRO A 79 10.30 4.67 24.17
C PRO A 79 9.97 5.92 23.36
N GLN A 80 8.68 6.27 23.35
CA GLN A 80 8.15 7.39 22.61
C GLN A 80 9.11 8.52 22.93
N GLN A 81 9.93 8.89 21.94
CA GLN A 81 10.79 10.04 22.10
C GLN A 81 9.85 11.17 22.48
N PRO A 82 10.07 11.87 23.60
CA PRO A 82 9.31 13.06 23.90
C PRO A 82 9.77 14.13 22.93
N SER A 83 9.30 14.04 21.69
CA SER A 83 9.41 15.11 20.71
C SER A 83 8.38 16.14 21.13
N ALA A 84 8.81 16.98 22.07
CA ALA A 84 8.18 18.21 22.42
C ALA A 84 8.19 19.13 21.18
N ALA A 85 7.18 18.98 20.33
CA ALA A 85 6.80 19.95 19.32
C ALA A 85 5.29 19.82 19.12
N SER A 86 4.54 20.60 19.89
CA SER A 86 3.19 21.09 19.59
C SER A 86 2.47 20.39 18.43
N SER A 87 1.74 19.31 18.73
CA SER A 87 0.78 18.67 17.82
C SER A 87 -0.48 19.54 17.64
N SER A 88 -0.31 20.81 17.31
CA SER A 88 -1.39 21.58 16.71
C SER A 88 -1.36 21.28 15.22
N VAL A 89 -2.22 20.36 14.81
CA VAL A 89 -2.59 20.20 13.40
C VAL A 89 -2.84 21.60 12.82
N ASP A 90 -2.15 21.96 11.73
CA ASP A 90 -2.32 23.27 11.12
C ASP A 90 -3.77 23.41 10.64
N PRO A 91 -4.59 24.31 11.21
CA PRO A 91 -5.97 24.47 10.80
C PRO A 91 -6.09 24.83 9.31
N ALA A 92 -5.08 25.48 8.73
CA ALA A 92 -5.05 25.78 7.31
C ALA A 92 -4.92 24.51 6.44
N ALA A 93 -4.13 23.53 6.87
CA ALA A 93 -4.00 22.24 6.18
C ALA A 93 -5.30 21.42 6.27
N VAL A 94 -5.99 21.48 7.41
CA VAL A 94 -7.30 20.84 7.59
C VAL A 94 -8.33 21.45 6.65
N GLU A 95 -8.41 22.78 6.60
CA GLU A 95 -9.34 23.49 5.70
C GLU A 95 -9.04 23.19 4.23
N GLN A 96 -7.77 23.10 3.84
CA GLN A 96 -7.38 22.75 2.47
C GLN A 96 -7.84 21.35 2.07
N LEU A 97 -7.61 20.35 2.94
CA LEU A 97 -8.02 18.97 2.66
C LEU A 97 -9.54 18.79 2.77
N MET A 98 -10.21 19.50 3.68
CA MET A 98 -11.67 19.55 3.72
C MET A 98 -12.25 20.19 2.46
N ALA A 99 -11.61 21.23 1.92
CA ALA A 99 -12.01 21.85 0.66
C ALA A 99 -11.85 20.92 -0.57
N MET A 100 -10.98 19.91 -0.47
CA MET A 100 -10.86 18.83 -1.48
C MET A 100 -11.98 17.78 -1.38
N GLY A 101 -12.85 17.87 -0.37
CA GLY A 101 -13.98 16.96 -0.17
C GLY A 101 -13.73 15.83 0.82
N PHE A 102 -12.61 15.84 1.55
CA PHE A 102 -12.34 14.83 2.58
C PHE A 102 -13.04 15.17 3.91
N PRO A 103 -13.63 14.19 4.60
CA PRO A 103 -14.26 14.41 5.89
C PRO A 103 -13.22 14.79 6.94
N LYS A 104 -13.62 15.69 7.85
CA LYS A 104 -12.72 16.27 8.86
C LYS A 104 -12.01 15.22 9.72
N ASP A 105 -12.73 14.20 10.20
CA ASP A 105 -12.18 13.14 11.04
C ASP A 105 -11.04 12.38 10.34
N ARG A 106 -11.18 12.16 9.03
CA ARG A 106 -10.19 11.45 8.22
C ARG A 106 -8.98 12.33 7.93
N VAL A 107 -9.20 13.62 7.70
CA VAL A 107 -8.15 14.63 7.51
C VAL A 107 -7.31 14.78 8.79
N GLU A 108 -7.95 14.86 9.96
CA GLU A 108 -7.25 14.97 11.24
C GLU A 108 -6.43 13.71 11.54
N ARG A 109 -6.97 12.52 11.25
CA ARG A 109 -6.24 11.25 11.36
C ARG A 109 -5.04 11.19 10.42
N ALA A 110 -5.21 11.57 9.15
CA ALA A 110 -4.14 11.58 8.17
C ALA A 110 -3.05 12.60 8.52
N LEU A 111 -3.41 13.79 8.98
CA LEU A 111 -2.45 14.82 9.43
C LEU A 111 -1.73 14.40 10.73
N GLY A 112 -2.42 13.70 11.64
CA GLY A 112 -1.82 13.12 12.83
C GLY A 112 -0.74 12.09 12.51
N GLN A 113 -1.00 11.20 11.55
CA GLN A 113 -0.05 10.17 11.10
C GLN A 113 1.11 10.72 10.27
N THR A 114 0.91 11.87 9.62
CA THR A 114 1.90 12.48 8.72
C THR A 114 2.66 13.63 9.35
N SER A 115 2.57 13.76 10.68
CA SER A 115 3.26 14.82 11.45
C SER A 115 2.93 16.25 10.95
N GLY A 116 1.70 16.46 10.46
CA GLY A 116 1.21 17.76 9.98
C GLY A 116 1.59 18.10 8.52
N ASP A 117 2.13 17.17 7.74
CA ASP A 117 2.42 17.38 6.31
C ASP A 117 1.17 17.16 5.45
N ALA A 118 0.66 18.23 4.84
CA ALA A 118 -0.55 18.21 4.01
C ALA A 118 -0.43 17.31 2.76
N ASN A 119 0.73 17.24 2.11
CA ASN A 119 0.91 16.44 0.89
C ASN A 119 0.94 14.95 1.21
N ARG A 120 1.60 14.59 2.32
CA ARG A 120 1.62 13.19 2.79
C ARG A 120 0.25 12.78 3.32
N ALA A 121 -0.47 13.69 3.98
CA ALA A 121 -1.84 13.44 4.41
C ALA A 121 -2.74 13.20 3.20
N LEU A 122 -2.61 13.99 2.14
CA LEU A 122 -3.36 13.81 0.90
C LEU A 122 -3.08 12.45 0.23
N ASP A 123 -1.81 12.06 0.09
CA ASP A 123 -1.43 10.76 -0.48
C ASP A 123 -2.01 9.60 0.34
N ARG A 124 -2.01 9.72 1.67
CA ARG A 124 -2.64 8.74 2.55
C ARG A 124 -4.15 8.73 2.36
N LEU A 125 -4.82 9.88 2.27
CA LEU A 125 -6.26 9.98 2.05
C LEU A 125 -6.70 9.38 0.71
N LEU A 126 -5.89 9.52 -0.33
CA LEU A 126 -6.16 8.93 -1.65
C LEU A 126 -5.90 7.43 -1.69
N SER A 127 -4.87 6.94 -0.97
CA SER A 127 -4.53 5.51 -0.94
C SER A 127 -5.34 4.68 0.07
N SER A 128 -5.79 5.28 1.17
CA SER A 128 -6.61 4.62 2.22
C SER A 128 -8.11 4.66 1.93
N ALA A 129 -8.54 5.17 0.77
CA ALA A 129 -9.97 5.29 0.47
C ALA A 129 -10.69 3.92 0.43
N ASP A 130 -9.93 2.84 0.26
CA ASP A 130 -10.44 1.47 0.31
C ASP A 130 -10.33 0.81 1.70
N ASP A 131 -9.58 1.38 2.66
CA ASP A 131 -9.36 0.79 4.00
C ASP A 131 -10.35 1.32 5.07
N ASP A 132 -10.94 2.50 4.87
CA ASP A 132 -11.78 3.19 5.86
C ASP A 132 -13.28 2.77 5.81
N ASP A 133 -13.68 1.84 4.94
CA ASP A 133 -15.08 1.42 4.79
C ASP A 133 -15.63 0.57 5.95
N ASP A 134 -14.79 0.13 6.90
CA ASP A 134 -15.24 -0.70 8.03
C ASP A 134 -15.82 0.10 9.21
N ASP A 135 -15.51 1.40 9.35
CA ASP A 135 -15.84 2.18 10.56
C ASP A 135 -16.79 3.38 10.35
N ASN A 136 -17.23 3.69 9.12
CA ASN A 136 -18.13 4.83 8.88
C ASN A 136 -19.20 4.62 7.80
N ALA A 137 -19.88 3.46 7.83
CA ALA A 137 -21.02 3.14 6.97
C ALA A 137 -22.33 3.91 7.29
N ALA A 138 -22.29 5.08 7.94
CA ALA A 138 -23.50 5.72 8.48
C ALA A 138 -23.84 7.13 7.96
N ALA A 139 -23.06 7.76 7.07
CA ALA A 139 -23.34 9.15 6.74
C ALA A 139 -22.96 9.67 5.33
N ASN A 140 -23.13 8.89 4.25
CA ASN A 140 -23.54 9.43 2.93
C ASN A 140 -23.72 8.31 1.87
N PRO A 141 -24.90 8.07 1.29
CA PRO A 141 -25.09 7.04 0.26
C PRO A 141 -24.87 7.54 -1.18
N GLU A 142 -24.31 8.75 -1.40
CA GLU A 142 -24.15 9.34 -2.74
C GLU A 142 -22.70 9.40 -3.22
N SER A 143 -21.99 8.26 -3.19
CA SER A 143 -20.91 7.97 -4.14
C SER A 143 -20.56 6.49 -4.16
N GLU A 144 -21.56 5.61 -4.11
CA GLU A 144 -21.35 4.20 -4.43
C GLU A 144 -21.33 4.03 -5.95
N ALA A 145 -20.19 4.37 -6.56
CA ALA A 145 -19.77 3.63 -7.73
C ALA A 145 -19.22 2.31 -7.21
N SER A 146 -20.12 1.42 -6.78
CA SER A 146 -19.81 0.00 -6.63
C SER A 146 -19.12 -0.43 -7.92
N ARG A 147 -17.81 -0.67 -7.88
CA ARG A 147 -17.12 -1.38 -8.96
C ARG A 147 -17.58 -2.83 -8.88
N ASP A 148 -18.80 -3.04 -9.35
CA ASP A 148 -19.34 -4.34 -9.75
C ASP A 148 -18.52 -4.79 -10.96
N ASP A 149 -17.29 -5.23 -10.71
CA ASP A 149 -16.36 -5.74 -11.72
C ASP A 149 -16.24 -7.27 -11.60
N SER A 150 -17.34 -7.92 -11.22
CA SER A 150 -17.41 -9.36 -11.06
C SER A 150 -18.75 -9.86 -11.60
N ALA A 151 -18.73 -10.28 -12.87
CA ALA A 151 -19.50 -11.42 -13.42
C ALA A 151 -20.12 -11.21 -14.82
N ASN A 152 -19.88 -10.09 -15.51
CA ASN A 152 -20.26 -9.98 -16.92
C ASN A 152 -19.01 -9.98 -17.79
N ALA A 153 -19.00 -10.81 -18.84
CA ALA A 153 -17.98 -10.78 -19.88
C ALA A 153 -18.07 -9.41 -20.58
N SER A 154 -17.40 -8.43 -20.00
CA SER A 154 -17.38 -7.04 -20.46
C SER A 154 -16.70 -7.01 -21.81
N LYS A 155 -17.51 -6.82 -22.86
CA LYS A 155 -17.00 -6.59 -24.21
C LYS A 155 -16.52 -5.15 -24.26
N PHE A 156 -15.38 -4.94 -24.91
CA PHE A 156 -14.78 -3.62 -25.05
C PHE A 156 -14.51 -3.33 -26.51
N GLU A 157 -14.74 -2.08 -26.92
CA GLU A 157 -14.30 -1.55 -28.20
C GLU A 157 -13.09 -0.66 -28.00
N LEU A 158 -12.10 -0.75 -28.90
CA LEU A 158 -11.02 0.22 -28.95
C LEU A 158 -11.57 1.57 -29.46
N THR A 159 -11.49 2.60 -28.63
CA THR A 159 -11.98 3.95 -28.92
C THR A 159 -10.88 4.97 -29.06
N GLY A 160 -9.69 4.70 -28.51
CA GLY A 160 -8.54 5.57 -28.70
C GLY A 160 -7.23 4.89 -28.37
N PHE A 161 -6.14 5.44 -28.87
CA PHE A 161 -4.79 5.03 -28.49
C PHE A 161 -3.81 6.17 -28.66
N VAL A 162 -2.73 6.14 -27.89
CA VAL A 162 -1.64 7.11 -27.92
C VAL A 162 -0.37 6.39 -28.33
N SER A 163 0.27 6.86 -29.39
CA SER A 163 1.52 6.29 -29.92
C SER A 163 2.68 7.23 -29.65
N HIS A 164 3.76 6.70 -29.07
CA HIS A 164 5.05 7.36 -29.02
C HIS A 164 5.80 7.10 -30.33
N LYS A 165 6.08 8.14 -31.10
CA LYS A 165 6.90 8.06 -32.31
C LYS A 165 8.33 8.41 -31.97
N GLY A 166 9.13 7.39 -31.69
CA GLY A 166 10.56 7.51 -31.43
C GLY A 166 11.18 6.16 -31.12
N THR A 167 12.49 6.04 -31.30
CA THR A 167 13.26 4.85 -30.90
C THR A 167 13.88 4.99 -29.51
N SER A 168 13.75 6.16 -28.88
CA SER A 168 14.33 6.48 -27.58
C SER A 168 13.25 6.69 -26.53
N VAL A 169 13.49 6.22 -25.31
CA VAL A 169 12.60 6.49 -24.17
C VAL A 169 12.70 7.94 -23.69
N HIS A 170 13.77 8.65 -24.03
CA HIS A 170 14.03 10.03 -23.59
C HIS A 170 13.53 11.09 -24.58
N CYS A 171 13.26 10.70 -25.83
CA CYS A 171 12.77 11.62 -26.85
C CYS A 171 11.91 10.90 -27.89
N GLY A 172 10.85 11.59 -28.29
CA GLY A 172 9.96 11.16 -29.36
C GLY A 172 8.77 12.10 -29.41
N HIS A 173 7.81 11.77 -30.26
CA HIS A 173 6.63 12.59 -30.50
C HIS A 173 5.37 11.80 -30.22
N TYR A 174 4.52 12.29 -29.32
CA TYR A 174 3.25 11.64 -29.03
C TYR A 174 2.18 12.08 -30.02
N VAL A 175 1.46 11.11 -30.58
CA VAL A 175 0.25 11.35 -31.36
C VAL A 175 -0.89 10.52 -30.79
N ALA A 176 -2.09 11.06 -30.79
CA ALA A 176 -3.28 10.34 -30.33
C ALA A 176 -4.19 10.04 -31.51
N SER A 177 -4.62 8.80 -31.64
CA SER A 177 -5.65 8.41 -32.59
C SER A 177 -6.93 8.12 -31.80
N ILE A 178 -8.00 8.85 -32.09
CA ILE A 178 -9.28 8.72 -31.40
C ILE A 178 -10.34 8.40 -32.44
N ARG A 179 -11.20 7.44 -32.11
CA ARG A 179 -12.37 7.09 -32.90
C ARG A 179 -13.55 7.95 -32.47
N HIS A 180 -14.16 8.63 -33.43
CA HIS A 180 -15.40 9.35 -33.23
C HIS A 180 -16.58 8.48 -33.68
N GLY A 181 -17.41 8.05 -32.73
CA GLY A 181 -18.52 7.10 -32.92
C GLY A 181 -18.17 5.67 -32.50
N LEU A 182 -19.19 4.90 -32.11
CA LEU A 182 -19.10 3.47 -31.76
C LEU A 182 -19.67 2.60 -32.90
N GLY A 183 -19.17 1.37 -33.05
CA GLY A 183 -19.59 0.42 -34.10
C GLY A 183 -19.19 0.81 -35.53
N ASP A 184 -19.74 0.15 -36.55
CA ASP A 184 -19.27 0.20 -37.95
C ASP A 184 -19.27 1.59 -38.62
N THR A 185 -19.84 2.61 -37.99
CA THR A 185 -19.87 4.00 -38.47
C THR A 185 -18.77 4.89 -37.89
N GLY A 186 -18.00 4.37 -36.93
CA GLY A 186 -16.97 5.14 -36.24
C GLY A 186 -15.79 5.46 -37.15
N LYS A 187 -15.41 6.74 -37.19
CA LYS A 187 -14.27 7.24 -37.98
C LYS A 187 -13.08 7.52 -37.09
N TRP A 188 -11.89 7.22 -37.57
CA TRP A 188 -10.64 7.45 -36.85
C TRP A 188 -10.04 8.81 -37.22
N PHE A 189 -9.57 9.53 -36.21
CA PHE A 189 -8.91 10.82 -36.36
C PHE A 189 -7.57 10.79 -35.65
N LEU A 190 -6.53 11.24 -36.34
CA LEU A 190 -5.19 11.44 -35.79
C LEU A 190 -5.06 12.88 -35.31
N PHE A 191 -4.80 13.04 -34.02
CA PHE A 191 -4.46 14.28 -33.36
C PHE A 191 -2.93 14.36 -33.21
N ASN A 192 -2.36 15.32 -33.92
CA ASN A 192 -0.95 15.65 -33.88
C ASN A 192 -0.81 17.15 -33.59
N ASP A 193 -0.79 17.50 -32.31
CA ASP A 193 -0.82 18.87 -31.80
C ASP A 193 -1.97 19.70 -32.42
N SER A 194 -1.63 20.71 -33.22
CA SER A 194 -2.59 21.59 -33.90
C SER A 194 -3.20 20.97 -35.17
N LYS A 195 -2.72 19.80 -35.60
CA LYS A 195 -3.17 19.14 -36.83
C LYS A 195 -4.07 17.96 -36.49
N VAL A 196 -5.29 18.00 -37.01
CA VAL A 196 -6.26 16.91 -36.90
C VAL A 196 -6.54 16.40 -38.32
N VAL A 197 -6.38 15.11 -38.54
CA VAL A 197 -6.55 14.49 -39.85
C VAL A 197 -7.38 13.21 -39.70
N GLU A 198 -8.35 13.00 -40.59
CA GLU A 198 -9.06 11.72 -40.70
C GLU A 198 -8.06 10.63 -41.11
N GLN A 199 -7.97 9.56 -40.31
CA GLN A 199 -7.05 8.45 -40.51
C GLN A 199 -7.87 7.19 -40.81
N PRO A 200 -8.09 6.82 -42.08
CA PRO A 200 -8.92 5.66 -42.42
C PRO A 200 -8.35 4.33 -41.90
N GLU A 201 -7.03 4.22 -41.81
CA GLU A 201 -6.32 3.03 -41.37
C GLU A 201 -5.49 3.34 -40.10
N PRO A 202 -6.09 3.16 -38.90
CA PRO A 202 -5.36 3.29 -37.64
C PRO A 202 -4.28 2.20 -37.54
N GLN A 203 -3.13 2.54 -36.96
CA GLN A 203 -2.05 1.58 -36.66
C GLN A 203 -1.94 1.37 -35.15
N PRO A 204 -2.91 0.68 -34.53
CA PRO A 204 -2.95 0.54 -33.08
C PRO A 204 -1.76 -0.27 -32.55
N GLU A 205 -1.20 -1.21 -33.32
CA GLU A 205 -0.11 -2.11 -32.89
C GLU A 205 1.16 -1.40 -32.37
N GLN A 206 1.39 -0.15 -32.78
CA GLN A 206 2.54 0.67 -32.36
C GLN A 206 2.19 1.65 -31.24
N ALA A 207 1.02 1.51 -30.62
CA ALA A 207 0.59 2.40 -29.56
C ALA A 207 1.16 1.99 -28.19
N TYR A 208 1.34 3.00 -27.35
CA TYR A 208 1.86 2.88 -25.99
C TYR A 208 0.73 2.77 -24.97
N VAL A 209 -0.33 3.58 -25.12
CA VAL A 209 -1.52 3.56 -24.25
C VAL A 209 -2.75 3.32 -25.09
N TYR A 210 -3.65 2.46 -24.62
CA TYR A 210 -4.91 2.13 -25.30
C TYR A 210 -6.09 2.49 -24.41
N PHE A 211 -7.13 3.01 -25.03
CA PHE A 211 -8.39 3.37 -24.40
C PHE A 211 -9.49 2.49 -24.99
N PHE A 212 -10.11 1.73 -24.10
CA PHE A 212 -11.20 0.83 -24.41
C PHE A 212 -12.47 1.34 -23.76
N THR A 213 -13.57 1.36 -24.51
CA THR A 213 -14.89 1.70 -23.98
C THR A 213 -15.71 0.43 -23.90
N ARG A 214 -16.35 0.19 -22.75
CA ARG A 214 -17.23 -0.95 -22.56
C ARG A 214 -18.41 -0.84 -23.52
N ILE A 215 -18.67 -1.93 -24.24
CA ILE A 215 -19.87 -2.10 -25.06
C ILE A 215 -20.81 -2.96 -24.22
N ASP A 216 -21.92 -2.37 -23.78
CA ASP A 216 -23.00 -3.10 -23.13
C ASP A 216 -23.84 -3.86 -24.18
#